data_AF-A0A955L6P0-F1
#
_entry.id   AF-A0A955L6P0-F1
#
_cell.length_a   1.000
_cell.length_b   1.000
_cell.length_c   1.000
_cell.angle_alpha   90.00
_cell.angle_beta   90.00
_cell.angle_gamma   90.00
#
_symmetry.space_group_name_H-M   'P 1'
#
loop_
_entity.id
_entity.type
_entity.pdbx_description
1 polymer ?
#
loop_
_entity_poly.entity_id
_entity_poly.type
_entity_poly.pdbx_seq_one_letter_code
_entity_poly.pdbx_strand_id
1 'polypeptide(L)'
;MNKKYITTSLIVVITILLVTVASLLLYIYSVSEEKGIYSSELSFEEDLSQVMNDDLYNHADNIEINEQATLTEEEISDLLYMREEEKLAHDVYTALYSEWGLNIFSNISNSEQKHTDSIATLIEAYNLDDPYMQAAGEFSNSDLQELYDQLVETGSESIIDALKVGALIEDLDIVDLENAMNRTDNQSIISVYENLQRGSRNHIRSFTSMLERYGETYSPEYLDYEEYISIITSGHETGNGNGGNGNGGNH
;
A
#
# COMPACT_ATOMS: atom_id res chain seq x y z
N MET A 1 -30.60 -18.83 69.04
CA MET A 1 -29.56 -18.79 67.98
C MET A 1 -29.78 -17.55 67.12
N ASN A 2 -28.70 -16.83 66.85
CA ASN A 2 -28.71 -15.37 66.80
C ASN A 2 -28.75 -14.86 65.33
N LYS A 3 -29.94 -14.54 64.80
CA LYS A 3 -30.18 -14.16 63.39
C LYS A 3 -29.26 -13.04 62.86
N LYS A 4 -28.74 -12.18 63.74
CA LYS A 4 -27.84 -11.06 63.40
C LYS A 4 -26.45 -11.49 62.90
N TYR A 5 -25.96 -12.66 63.30
CA TYR A 5 -24.65 -13.17 62.88
C TYR A 5 -24.69 -13.84 61.50
N ILE A 6 -25.86 -14.37 61.11
CA ILE A 6 -26.07 -15.02 59.82
C ILE A 6 -26.09 -13.96 58.70
N THR A 7 -26.72 -12.80 58.94
CA THR A 7 -26.79 -11.72 57.96
C THR A 7 -25.43 -11.09 57.68
N THR A 8 -24.61 -10.85 58.71
CA THR A 8 -23.27 -10.28 58.53
C THR A 8 -22.33 -11.27 57.82
N SER A 9 -22.39 -12.55 58.18
CA SER A 9 -21.56 -13.58 57.53
C SER A 9 -21.93 -13.78 56.06
N LEU A 10 -23.23 -13.72 55.72
CA LEU A 10 -23.70 -13.87 54.33
C LEU A 10 -23.28 -12.69 53.44
N ILE A 11 -23.31 -11.46 53.96
CA ILE A 11 -22.87 -10.26 53.23
C ILE A 11 -21.36 -10.32 52.94
N VAL A 12 -20.56 -10.78 53.92
CA VAL A 12 -19.10 -10.95 53.73
C VAL A 12 -18.80 -12.01 52.66
N VAL A 13 -19.53 -13.12 52.64
CA VAL A 13 -19.34 -14.17 51.61
C VAL A 13 -19.71 -13.66 50.21
N ILE A 14 -20.82 -12.92 50.07
CA ILE A 14 -21.26 -12.36 48.79
C ILE A 14 -20.26 -11.32 48.26
N THR A 15 -19.75 -10.46 49.14
CA THR A 15 -18.78 -9.42 48.74
C THR A 15 -17.45 -10.03 48.30
N ILE A 16 -16.95 -11.05 49.01
CA ILE A 16 -15.75 -11.80 48.58
C ILE A 16 -15.99 -12.45 47.22
N LEU A 17 -17.14 -13.09 47.01
CA LEU A 17 -17.46 -13.74 45.74
C LEU A 17 -17.48 -12.73 44.59
N LEU A 18 -18.12 -11.58 44.75
CA LEU A 18 -18.18 -10.53 43.72
C LEU A 18 -16.80 -9.99 43.35
N VAL A 19 -15.93 -9.76 44.33
CA VAL A 19 -14.55 -9.30 44.07
C VAL A 19 -13.76 -10.35 43.29
N THR A 20 -13.88 -11.63 43.65
CA THR A 20 -13.15 -12.71 42.94
C THR A 20 -13.63 -12.89 41.50
N VAL A 21 -14.94 -12.72 41.23
CA VAL A 21 -15.49 -12.81 39.87
C VAL A 21 -15.02 -11.62 39.03
N ALA A 22 -15.02 -10.40 39.59
CA ALA A 22 -14.55 -9.22 38.88
C ALA A 22 -13.06 -9.33 38.50
N SER A 23 -12.20 -9.79 39.42
CA SER A 23 -10.78 -10.01 39.13
C SER A 23 -10.55 -11.10 38.08
N LEU A 24 -11.36 -12.17 38.09
CA LEU A 24 -11.28 -13.22 37.09
C LEU A 24 -11.69 -12.71 35.70
N LEU A 25 -12.74 -11.89 35.61
CA LEU A 25 -13.17 -11.27 34.36
C LEU A 25 -12.11 -10.31 33.80
N LEU A 26 -11.48 -9.50 34.66
CA LEU A 26 -10.39 -8.60 34.26
C LEU A 26 -9.17 -9.39 33.73
N TYR A 27 -8.84 -10.50 34.40
CA TYR A 27 -7.76 -11.39 33.99
C TYR A 27 -8.06 -12.05 32.63
N ILE A 28 -9.28 -12.58 32.45
CA ILE A 28 -9.72 -13.17 31.18
C ILE A 28 -9.67 -12.13 30.05
N TYR A 29 -10.11 -10.89 30.31
CA TYR A 29 -10.05 -9.80 29.35
C TYR A 29 -8.60 -9.47 28.95
N SER A 30 -7.68 -9.32 29.92
CA SER A 30 -6.26 -9.06 29.64
C SER A 30 -5.60 -10.18 28.82
N VAL A 31 -5.90 -11.44 29.13
CA VAL A 31 -5.39 -12.60 28.37
C VAL A 31 -6.00 -12.66 26.97
N SER A 32 -7.22 -12.17 26.78
CA SER A 32 -7.84 -12.12 25.45
C SER A 32 -7.25 -11.04 24.55
N GLU A 33 -6.91 -9.86 25.08
CA GLU A 33 -6.17 -8.83 24.31
C GLU A 33 -4.76 -9.30 23.96
N GLU A 34 -4.02 -9.86 24.93
CA GLU A 34 -2.65 -10.35 24.69
C GLU A 34 -2.61 -11.48 23.64
N LYS A 35 -3.58 -12.40 23.66
CA LYS A 35 -3.71 -13.45 22.63
C LYS A 35 -4.17 -12.90 21.28
N GLY A 36 -5.04 -11.89 21.27
CA GLY A 36 -5.45 -11.20 20.05
C GLY A 36 -4.24 -10.59 19.34
N ILE A 37 -3.43 -9.84 20.09
CA ILE A 37 -2.21 -9.17 19.60
C ILE A 37 -1.16 -10.19 19.12
N TYR A 38 -0.90 -11.26 19.88
CA TYR A 38 0.12 -12.25 19.49
C TYR A 38 -0.31 -13.12 18.30
N SER A 39 -1.62 -13.38 18.16
CA SER A 39 -2.17 -14.11 16.99
C SER A 39 -2.24 -13.26 15.73
N SER A 40 -2.44 -11.95 15.84
CA SER A 40 -2.37 -11.04 14.71
C SER A 40 -0.92 -10.85 14.24
N GLU A 41 0.05 -10.74 15.14
CA GLU A 41 1.48 -10.67 14.77
C GLU A 41 1.99 -11.96 14.08
N LEU A 42 1.60 -13.14 14.56
CA LEU A 42 2.03 -14.42 13.95
C LEU A 42 1.35 -14.70 12.59
N SER A 43 0.11 -14.24 12.39
CA SER A 43 -0.55 -14.31 11.08
C SER A 43 -0.10 -13.21 10.13
N PHE A 44 0.54 -12.16 10.63
CA PHE A 44 1.13 -11.08 9.85
C PHE A 44 2.39 -11.54 9.11
N GLU A 45 3.26 -12.35 9.74
CA GLU A 45 4.48 -12.85 9.07
C GLU A 45 4.21 -13.85 7.92
N GLU A 46 3.19 -14.71 8.04
CA GLU A 46 2.88 -15.70 6.99
C GLU A 46 2.23 -15.08 5.74
N ASP A 47 1.36 -14.09 5.90
CA ASP A 47 0.61 -13.43 4.80
C ASP A 47 1.53 -12.50 3.96
N LEU A 48 2.51 -11.85 4.61
CA LEU A 48 3.50 -10.99 3.94
C LEU A 48 4.47 -11.77 3.05
N SER A 49 4.66 -13.07 3.28
CA SER A 49 5.50 -13.90 2.41
C SER A 49 4.92 -14.08 1.01
N GLN A 50 3.60 -13.90 0.88
CA GLN A 50 2.88 -14.02 -0.39
C GLN A 50 2.90 -12.71 -1.19
N VAL A 51 2.94 -11.55 -0.51
CA VAL A 51 3.20 -10.22 -1.10
C VAL A 51 4.59 -10.15 -1.75
N MET A 52 5.55 -10.92 -1.24
CA MET A 52 6.97 -10.81 -1.57
C MET A 52 7.39 -11.42 -2.92
N ASN A 53 6.49 -12.06 -3.67
CA ASN A 53 6.84 -12.84 -4.86
C ASN A 53 6.32 -12.30 -6.20
N ASP A 54 5.38 -11.35 -6.22
CA ASP A 54 4.72 -10.94 -7.48
C ASP A 54 5.46 -9.85 -8.25
N ASP A 55 6.33 -9.06 -7.61
CA ASP A 55 7.10 -7.97 -8.27
C ASP A 55 8.46 -8.42 -8.81
N LEU A 56 8.65 -9.74 -8.98
CA LEU A 56 9.90 -10.35 -9.39
C LEU A 56 9.88 -10.73 -10.88
N TYR A 57 9.50 -9.81 -11.76
CA TYR A 57 9.81 -9.94 -13.18
C TYR A 57 10.18 -8.60 -13.81
N ASN A 58 11.49 -8.33 -13.82
CA ASN A 58 12.11 -7.33 -14.67
C ASN A 58 11.67 -7.56 -16.12
N HIS A 59 10.88 -6.64 -16.67
CA HIS A 59 10.63 -6.55 -18.11
C HIS A 59 11.30 -5.32 -18.76
N ALA A 60 12.08 -4.55 -18.00
CA ALA A 60 12.85 -3.43 -18.52
C ALA A 60 13.93 -3.85 -19.56
N ASP A 61 14.24 -5.13 -19.69
CA ASP A 61 15.34 -5.61 -20.54
C ASP A 61 15.00 -5.77 -22.04
N ASN A 62 13.76 -5.55 -22.51
CA ASN A 62 13.43 -5.70 -23.94
C ASN A 62 12.39 -4.71 -24.50
N ILE A 63 12.30 -3.47 -23.98
CA ILE A 63 11.54 -2.42 -24.69
C ILE A 63 12.46 -1.82 -25.75
N GLU A 64 12.12 -1.99 -27.03
CA GLU A 64 12.78 -1.28 -28.13
C GLU A 64 12.41 0.20 -28.04
N ILE A 65 13.15 0.97 -27.25
CA ILE A 65 12.96 2.41 -27.13
C ILE A 65 13.42 3.03 -28.46
N ASN A 66 12.50 3.70 -29.15
CA ASN A 66 12.86 4.48 -30.32
C ASN A 66 13.48 5.81 -29.88
N GLU A 67 14.77 5.80 -29.57
CA GLU A 67 15.57 6.98 -29.18
C GLU A 67 15.54 8.13 -30.21
N GLN A 68 14.99 7.90 -31.42
CA GLN A 68 14.83 8.94 -32.45
C GLN A 68 13.44 9.58 -32.50
N ALA A 69 12.46 9.08 -31.72
CA ALA A 69 11.16 9.72 -31.61
C ALA A 69 11.28 10.99 -30.76
N THR A 70 10.95 12.13 -31.34
CA THR A 70 10.83 13.38 -30.57
C THR A 70 9.56 13.32 -29.74
N LEU A 71 9.71 13.41 -28.42
CA LEU A 71 8.56 13.51 -27.51
C LEU A 71 7.84 14.84 -27.69
N THR A 72 6.54 14.81 -27.46
CA THR A 72 5.72 16.01 -27.28
C THR A 72 6.00 16.64 -25.92
N GLU A 73 5.68 17.93 -25.78
CA GLU A 73 5.79 18.62 -24.48
C GLU A 73 4.89 17.98 -23.41
N GLU A 74 3.76 17.39 -23.82
CA GLU A 74 2.82 16.70 -22.92
C GLU A 74 3.43 15.40 -22.39
N GLU A 75 4.04 14.58 -23.26
CA GLU A 75 4.76 13.38 -22.85
C GLU A 75 5.97 13.69 -21.94
N ILE A 76 6.69 14.78 -22.22
CA ILE A 76 7.80 15.23 -21.36
C ILE A 76 7.24 15.62 -19.99
N SER A 77 6.21 16.46 -19.95
CA SER A 77 5.60 16.88 -18.69
C SER A 77 5.10 15.70 -17.86
N ASP A 78 4.43 14.74 -18.49
CA ASP A 78 3.92 13.54 -17.83
C ASP A 78 5.07 12.67 -17.28
N LEU A 79 6.12 12.40 -18.06
CA LEU A 79 7.26 11.61 -17.58
C LEU A 79 7.95 12.24 -16.37
N LEU A 80 8.14 13.57 -16.39
CA LEU A 80 8.79 14.28 -15.29
C LEU A 80 7.90 14.31 -14.04
N TYR A 81 6.57 14.40 -14.21
CA TYR A 81 5.62 14.32 -13.10
C TYR A 81 5.58 12.91 -12.50
N MET A 82 5.40 11.86 -13.32
CA MET A 82 5.38 10.47 -12.86
C MET A 82 6.68 10.09 -12.14
N ARG A 83 7.84 10.63 -12.58
CA ARG A 83 9.13 10.44 -11.90
C ARG A 83 9.09 10.88 -10.44
N GLU A 84 8.48 12.04 -10.17
CA GLU A 84 8.37 12.60 -8.83
C GLU A 84 7.19 12.00 -8.03
N GLU A 85 6.10 11.61 -8.68
CA GLU A 85 4.96 10.94 -8.03
C GLU A 85 5.33 9.57 -7.48
N GLU A 86 6.03 8.73 -8.26
CA GLU A 86 6.54 7.43 -7.81
C GLU A 86 7.56 7.60 -6.67
N LYS A 87 8.36 8.67 -6.71
CA LYS A 87 9.24 9.03 -5.59
C LYS A 87 8.44 9.45 -4.36
N LEU A 88 7.33 10.16 -4.52
CA LEU A 88 6.44 10.56 -3.43
C LEU A 88 5.87 9.32 -2.74
N ALA A 89 5.36 8.35 -3.49
CA ALA A 89 4.91 7.07 -2.95
C ALA A 89 6.04 6.38 -2.16
N HIS A 90 7.22 6.21 -2.77
CA HIS A 90 8.39 5.65 -2.12
C HIS A 90 8.74 6.34 -0.79
N ASP A 91 8.83 7.67 -0.79
CA ASP A 91 9.29 8.44 0.35
C ASP A 91 8.24 8.47 1.48
N VAL A 92 6.94 8.58 1.15
CA VAL A 92 5.85 8.49 2.14
C VAL A 92 5.87 7.11 2.79
N TYR A 93 5.97 6.03 2.03
CA TYR A 93 6.01 4.68 2.58
C TYR A 93 7.27 4.43 3.42
N THR A 94 8.41 4.98 3.01
CA THR A 94 9.64 4.92 3.82
C THR A 94 9.46 5.65 5.16
N ALA A 95 8.86 6.84 5.15
CA ALA A 95 8.57 7.61 6.36
C ALA A 95 7.59 6.87 7.29
N LEU A 96 6.48 6.35 6.74
CA LEU A 96 5.46 5.64 7.52
C LEU A 96 5.94 4.26 8.00
N TYR A 97 6.86 3.61 7.29
CA TYR A 97 7.55 2.43 7.80
C TYR A 97 8.40 2.78 9.02
N SER A 98 9.15 3.89 8.97
CA SER A 98 9.97 4.34 10.10
C SER A 98 9.12 4.69 11.32
N GLU A 99 7.91 5.22 11.13
CA GLU A 99 7.00 5.57 12.22
C GLU A 99 6.31 4.34 12.82
N TRP A 100 5.74 3.47 11.98
CA TRP A 100 4.84 2.40 12.43
C TRP A 100 5.43 0.99 12.41
N GLY A 101 6.52 0.76 11.68
CA GLY A 101 7.18 -0.55 11.57
C GLY A 101 6.37 -1.61 10.82
N LEU A 102 5.31 -1.23 10.09
CA LEU A 102 4.49 -2.18 9.34
C LEU A 102 5.15 -2.56 8.01
N ASN A 103 5.46 -3.85 7.85
CA ASN A 103 6.16 -4.37 6.68
C ASN A 103 5.49 -4.07 5.33
N ILE A 104 4.17 -3.83 5.29
CA ILE A 104 3.49 -3.41 4.06
C ILE A 104 4.15 -2.17 3.44
N PHE A 105 4.49 -1.17 4.25
CA PHE A 105 5.15 0.04 3.77
C PHE A 105 6.58 -0.23 3.28
N SER A 106 7.34 -1.11 3.95
CA SER A 106 8.67 -1.48 3.49
C SER A 106 8.63 -2.29 2.20
N ASN A 107 7.66 -3.19 2.04
CA ASN A 107 7.55 -3.99 0.83
C ASN A 107 7.15 -3.13 -0.37
N ILE A 108 6.15 -2.27 -0.20
CA ILE A 108 5.63 -1.43 -1.27
C ILE A 108 6.64 -0.34 -1.65
N SER A 109 7.31 0.32 -0.68
CA SER A 109 8.41 1.25 -1.02
C SER A 109 9.51 0.61 -1.88
N ASN A 110 9.86 -0.67 -1.66
CA ASN A 110 10.80 -1.37 -2.53
C ASN A 110 10.26 -1.58 -3.96
N SER A 111 8.94 -1.67 -4.13
CA SER A 111 8.29 -1.68 -5.45
C SER A 111 8.34 -0.30 -6.10
N GLU A 112 8.01 0.76 -5.35
CA GLU A 112 8.05 2.15 -5.85
C GLU A 112 9.45 2.59 -6.27
N GLN A 113 10.50 2.08 -5.62
CA GLN A 113 11.86 2.31 -6.10
C GLN A 113 12.06 1.78 -7.52
N LYS A 114 11.49 0.61 -7.86
CA LYS A 114 11.57 0.05 -9.22
C LYS A 114 10.70 0.83 -10.20
N HIS A 115 9.55 1.33 -9.77
CA HIS A 115 8.70 2.18 -10.60
C HIS A 115 9.42 3.47 -10.98
N THR A 116 9.94 4.21 -9.99
CA THR A 116 10.67 5.45 -10.26
C THR A 116 11.92 5.20 -11.10
N ASP A 117 12.64 4.09 -10.90
CA ASP A 117 13.80 3.70 -11.74
C ASP A 117 13.40 3.37 -13.20
N SER A 118 12.20 2.82 -13.41
CA SER A 118 11.66 2.56 -14.75
C SER A 118 11.39 3.86 -15.50
N ILE A 119 10.86 4.88 -14.82
CA ILE A 119 10.69 6.23 -15.40
C ILE A 119 12.04 6.89 -15.67
N ALA A 120 13.01 6.76 -14.75
CA ALA A 120 14.36 7.28 -14.95
C ALA A 120 15.01 6.74 -16.23
N THR A 121 14.78 5.46 -16.54
CA THR A 121 15.27 4.81 -17.77
C THR A 121 14.69 5.50 -19.02
N LEU A 122 13.41 5.87 -19.02
CA LEU A 122 12.80 6.62 -20.12
C LEU A 122 13.37 8.04 -20.21
N ILE A 123 13.51 8.74 -19.09
CA ILE A 123 14.10 10.09 -19.03
C ILE A 123 15.52 10.09 -19.63
N GLU A 124 16.36 9.13 -19.24
CA GLU A 124 17.71 8.97 -19.78
C GLU A 124 17.68 8.67 -21.29
N ALA A 125 16.84 7.73 -21.73
CA ALA A 125 16.75 7.34 -23.14
C ALA A 125 16.30 8.48 -24.07
N TYR A 126 15.45 9.39 -23.58
CA TYR A 126 15.03 10.59 -24.31
C TYR A 126 15.90 11.83 -24.04
N ASN A 127 16.97 11.68 -23.25
CA ASN A 127 17.91 12.74 -22.88
C ASN A 127 17.20 13.98 -22.29
N LEU A 128 16.30 13.73 -21.33
CA LEU A 128 15.59 14.76 -20.57
C LEU A 128 16.36 15.11 -19.28
N ASP A 129 16.11 16.30 -18.73
CA ASP A 129 16.63 16.70 -17.42
C ASP A 129 15.78 16.06 -16.30
N ASP A 130 16.35 15.13 -15.53
CA ASP A 130 15.66 14.44 -14.43
C ASP A 130 15.36 15.40 -13.25
N PRO A 131 14.09 15.56 -12.80
CA PRO A 131 13.73 16.42 -11.67
C PRO A 131 14.04 15.79 -10.30
N TYR A 132 14.50 14.53 -10.27
CA TYR A 132 14.68 13.75 -9.05
C TYR A 132 15.64 14.42 -8.04
N MET A 133 15.11 14.70 -6.85
CA MET A 133 15.87 15.23 -5.73
C MET A 133 16.38 14.09 -4.85
N GLN A 134 17.69 14.05 -4.56
CA GLN A 134 18.29 12.92 -3.83
C GLN A 134 17.86 12.81 -2.36
N ALA A 135 17.38 13.89 -1.76
CA ALA A 135 16.94 13.88 -0.37
C ALA A 135 15.50 13.34 -0.27
N ALA A 136 15.28 12.49 0.74
CA ALA A 136 13.96 11.98 1.05
C ALA A 136 13.03 13.13 1.45
N GLY A 137 11.82 13.14 0.89
CA GLY A 137 10.82 14.17 1.14
C GLY A 137 11.11 15.53 0.50
N GLU A 138 12.10 15.64 -0.39
CA GLU A 138 12.31 16.83 -1.22
C GLU A 138 11.83 16.59 -2.66
N PHE A 139 11.11 17.55 -3.23
CA PHE A 139 10.57 17.52 -4.59
C PHE A 139 10.82 18.84 -5.31
N SER A 140 11.10 18.76 -6.62
CA SER A 140 11.22 19.91 -7.51
C SER A 140 9.85 20.53 -7.79
N ASN A 141 8.82 19.69 -7.97
CA ASN A 141 7.43 20.12 -8.07
C ASN A 141 6.86 20.54 -6.71
N SER A 142 6.41 21.79 -6.60
CA SER A 142 5.87 22.35 -5.35
C SER A 142 4.58 21.70 -4.90
N ASP A 143 3.75 21.23 -5.83
CA ASP A 143 2.46 20.62 -5.51
C ASP A 143 2.68 19.22 -4.91
N LEU A 144 3.65 18.46 -5.45
CA LEU A 144 4.08 17.18 -4.87
C LEU A 144 4.80 17.35 -3.53
N GLN A 145 5.57 18.43 -3.36
CA GLN A 145 6.15 18.75 -2.05
C GLN A 145 5.06 18.98 -0.99
N GLU A 146 4.04 19.78 -1.31
CA GLU A 146 2.92 20.04 -0.41
C GLU A 146 2.13 18.75 -0.12
N LEU A 147 1.90 17.93 -1.15
CA LEU A 147 1.22 16.64 -0.99
C LEU A 147 2.01 15.69 -0.08
N TYR A 148 3.33 15.56 -0.27
CA TYR A 148 4.18 14.75 0.60
C TYR A 148 4.06 15.18 2.07
N ASP A 149 4.18 16.48 2.33
CA ASP A 149 4.11 17.03 3.70
C ASP A 149 2.77 16.69 4.36
N GLN A 150 1.66 16.84 3.62
CA GLN A 150 0.31 16.53 4.09
C GLN A 150 0.09 15.03 4.35
N LEU A 151 0.58 14.17 3.46
CA LEU A 151 0.40 12.71 3.56
C LEU A 151 1.21 12.14 4.71
N VAL A 152 2.44 12.61 4.93
CA VAL A 152 3.25 12.20 6.10
C VAL A 152 2.63 12.71 7.39
N GLU A 153 2.16 13.96 7.45
CA GLU A 153 1.46 14.49 8.62
C GLU A 153 0.23 13.64 8.97
N THR A 154 -0.65 13.40 7.99
CA THR A 154 -1.87 12.61 8.15
C THR A 154 -1.55 11.16 8.52
N GLY A 155 -0.64 10.52 7.80
CA GLY A 155 -0.27 9.12 8.04
C GLY A 155 0.45 8.91 9.38
N SER A 156 0.99 9.96 9.99
CA SER A 156 1.60 9.91 11.33
C SER A 156 0.58 10.03 12.47
N GLU A 157 -0.69 10.28 12.20
CA GLU A 157 -1.72 10.38 13.25
C GLU A 157 -2.07 9.02 13.86
N SER A 158 -2.21 8.00 13.02
CA SER A 158 -2.47 6.63 13.44
C SER A 158 -2.11 5.61 12.36
N ILE A 159 -1.98 4.34 12.75
CA ILE A 159 -1.81 3.23 11.79
C ILE A 159 -2.96 3.19 10.76
N ILE A 160 -4.20 3.52 11.16
CA ILE A 160 -5.34 3.52 10.23
C ILE A 160 -5.19 4.63 9.20
N ASP A 161 -4.77 5.81 9.64
CA ASP A 161 -4.56 6.95 8.75
C ASP A 161 -3.36 6.69 7.82
N ALA A 162 -2.31 6.02 8.31
CA ALA A 162 -1.19 5.57 7.50
C ALA A 162 -1.61 4.63 6.37
N LEU A 163 -2.47 3.65 6.68
CA LEU A 163 -2.98 2.70 5.68
C LEU A 163 -3.95 3.35 4.68
N LYS A 164 -4.74 4.34 5.13
CA LYS A 164 -5.59 5.15 4.25
C LYS A 164 -4.77 6.06 3.33
N VAL A 165 -3.69 6.66 3.84
CA VAL A 165 -2.68 7.38 3.03
C VAL A 165 -2.08 6.45 1.99
N GLY A 166 -1.75 5.23 2.37
CA GLY A 166 -1.36 4.16 1.46
C GLY A 166 -2.33 4.00 0.29
N ALA A 167 -3.59 3.70 0.60
CA ALA A 167 -4.63 3.52 -0.43
C ALA A 167 -4.89 4.79 -1.26
N LEU A 168 -4.79 5.98 -0.67
CA LEU A 168 -4.99 7.27 -1.35
C LEU A 168 -3.92 7.57 -2.39
N ILE A 169 -2.66 7.27 -2.10
CA ILE A 169 -1.57 7.42 -3.05
C ILE A 169 -1.81 6.52 -4.27
N GLU A 170 -2.15 5.26 -4.04
CA GLU A 170 -2.41 4.31 -5.13
C GLU A 170 -3.68 4.65 -5.94
N ASP A 171 -4.69 5.22 -5.28
CA ASP A 171 -5.90 5.74 -5.92
C ASP A 171 -5.59 6.90 -6.89
N LEU A 172 -4.75 7.84 -6.45
CA LEU A 172 -4.26 8.94 -7.29
C LEU A 172 -3.41 8.43 -8.45
N ASP A 173 -2.41 7.60 -8.16
CA ASP A 173 -1.42 7.12 -9.13
C ASP A 173 -2.08 6.32 -10.28
N ILE A 174 -3.07 5.47 -9.97
CA ILE A 174 -3.81 4.74 -11.02
C ILE A 174 -4.48 5.70 -12.01
N VAL A 175 -5.10 6.77 -11.51
CA VAL A 175 -5.81 7.77 -12.33
C VAL A 175 -4.84 8.63 -13.12
N ASP A 176 -3.74 9.05 -12.51
CA ASP A 176 -2.73 9.88 -13.18
C ASP A 176 -2.00 9.09 -14.27
N LEU A 177 -1.70 7.81 -14.06
CA LEU A 177 -1.19 6.90 -15.09
C LEU A 177 -2.20 6.66 -16.22
N GLU A 178 -3.49 6.47 -15.92
CA GLU A 178 -4.53 6.33 -16.96
C GLU A 178 -4.59 7.59 -17.83
N ASN A 179 -4.58 8.76 -17.19
CA ASN A 179 -4.60 10.04 -17.87
C ASN A 179 -3.36 10.26 -18.73
N ALA A 180 -2.17 9.91 -18.24
CA ALA A 180 -0.92 10.01 -18.99
C ALA A 180 -0.92 9.07 -20.21
N MET A 181 -1.39 7.83 -20.05
CA MET A 181 -1.53 6.87 -21.17
C MET A 181 -2.50 7.37 -22.25
N ASN A 182 -3.58 8.07 -21.86
CA ASN A 182 -4.53 8.65 -22.81
C ASN A 182 -3.97 9.86 -23.59
N ARG A 183 -2.83 10.42 -23.19
CA ARG A 183 -2.17 11.58 -23.81
C ARG A 183 -0.99 11.22 -24.71
N THR A 184 -0.65 9.94 -24.85
CA THR A 184 0.48 9.48 -25.66
C THR A 184 0.08 8.35 -26.61
N ASP A 185 0.72 8.30 -27.77
CA ASP A 185 0.70 7.14 -28.67
C ASP A 185 2.03 6.35 -28.60
N ASN A 186 2.99 6.80 -27.78
CA ASN A 186 4.33 6.24 -27.67
C ASN A 186 4.28 4.90 -26.91
N GLN A 187 4.40 3.81 -27.67
CA GLN A 187 4.27 2.45 -27.14
C GLN A 187 5.32 2.11 -26.07
N SER A 188 6.51 2.72 -26.10
CA SER A 188 7.53 2.49 -25.07
C SER A 188 7.12 3.11 -23.74
N ILE A 189 6.53 4.31 -23.77
CA ILE A 189 6.01 4.99 -22.57
C ILE A 189 4.80 4.24 -22.03
N ILE A 190 3.83 3.93 -22.90
CA ILE A 190 2.61 3.18 -22.53
C ILE A 190 2.97 1.85 -21.85
N SER A 191 3.94 1.10 -22.39
CA SER A 191 4.34 -0.19 -21.81
C SER A 191 4.88 -0.07 -20.38
N VAL A 192 5.56 1.05 -20.06
CA VAL A 192 6.04 1.32 -18.71
C VAL A 192 4.87 1.73 -17.82
N TYR A 193 4.02 2.66 -18.25
CA TYR A 193 2.84 3.09 -17.48
C TYR A 193 1.86 1.94 -17.18
N GLU A 194 1.61 1.04 -18.13
CA GLU A 194 0.79 -0.16 -17.89
C GLU A 194 1.38 -1.09 -16.82
N ASN A 195 2.72 -1.14 -16.73
CA ASN A 195 3.40 -1.93 -15.70
C ASN A 195 3.29 -1.28 -14.32
N LEU A 196 3.54 0.03 -14.23
CA LEU A 196 3.38 0.81 -13.01
C LEU A 196 1.94 0.69 -12.50
N GLN A 197 0.95 0.98 -13.35
CA GLN A 197 -0.47 0.96 -12.97
C GLN A 197 -0.92 -0.44 -12.48
N ARG A 198 -0.31 -1.52 -13.01
CA ARG A 198 -0.53 -2.87 -12.48
C ARG A 198 0.02 -3.03 -11.06
N GLY A 199 1.21 -2.50 -10.79
CA GLY A 199 1.79 -2.41 -9.45
C GLY A 199 0.85 -1.66 -8.50
N SER A 200 0.42 -0.46 -8.88
CA SER A 200 -0.46 0.39 -8.07
C SER A 200 -1.80 -0.29 -7.76
N ARG A 201 -2.39 -1.01 -8.73
CA ARG A 201 -3.58 -1.86 -8.49
C ARG A 201 -3.33 -2.99 -7.49
N ASN A 202 -2.13 -3.57 -7.44
CA ASN A 202 -1.78 -4.57 -6.42
C ASN A 202 -1.53 -3.93 -5.05
N HIS A 203 -0.93 -2.74 -5.02
CA HIS A 203 -0.70 -2.00 -3.79
C HIS A 203 -2.02 -1.54 -3.14
N ILE A 204 -2.96 -0.99 -3.91
CA ILE A 204 -4.28 -0.60 -3.37
C ILE A 204 -5.05 -1.82 -2.85
N ARG A 205 -4.95 -3.00 -3.49
CA ARG A 205 -5.48 -4.27 -2.95
C ARG A 205 -4.85 -4.60 -1.60
N SER A 206 -3.55 -4.42 -1.47
CA SER A 206 -2.80 -4.71 -0.23
C SER A 206 -3.20 -3.76 0.91
N PHE A 207 -3.28 -2.46 0.66
CA PHE A 207 -3.69 -1.48 1.66
C PHE A 207 -5.15 -1.67 2.09
N THR A 208 -6.06 -1.88 1.14
CA THR A 208 -7.48 -2.10 1.44
C THR A 208 -7.70 -3.40 2.20
N SER A 209 -7.03 -4.48 1.83
CA SER A 209 -7.05 -5.75 2.59
C SER A 209 -6.51 -5.57 4.01
N MET A 210 -5.46 -4.76 4.19
CA MET A 210 -4.94 -4.47 5.53
C MET A 210 -5.94 -3.64 6.35
N LEU A 211 -6.57 -2.62 5.76
CA LEU A 211 -7.62 -1.84 6.42
C LEU A 211 -8.78 -2.71 6.90
N GLU A 212 -9.24 -3.65 6.06
CA GLU A 212 -10.29 -4.59 6.43
C GLU A 212 -9.92 -5.44 7.65
N ARG A 213 -8.64 -5.85 7.78
CA ARG A 213 -8.13 -6.57 8.96
C ARG A 213 -8.16 -5.72 10.23
N TYR A 214 -8.05 -4.40 10.09
CA TYR A 214 -8.25 -3.44 11.19
C TYR A 214 -9.74 -3.09 11.42
N GLY A 215 -10.67 -3.66 10.64
CA GLY A 215 -12.09 -3.36 10.72
C GLY A 215 -12.50 -2.04 10.07
N GLU A 216 -11.64 -1.51 9.20
CA GLU A 216 -11.81 -0.24 8.49
C GLU A 216 -11.99 -0.48 6.99
N THR A 217 -12.44 0.55 6.27
CA THR A 217 -12.59 0.52 4.81
C THR A 217 -12.01 1.79 4.21
N TYR A 218 -11.61 1.71 2.94
CA TYR A 218 -11.26 2.88 2.13
C TYR A 218 -12.38 3.22 1.14
N SER A 219 -12.61 4.51 0.91
CA SER A 219 -13.48 5.05 -0.13
C SER A 219 -12.59 5.82 -1.10
N PRO A 220 -12.64 5.54 -2.41
CA PRO A 220 -11.79 6.24 -3.37
C PRO A 220 -12.15 7.72 -3.42
N GLU A 221 -11.12 8.54 -3.60
CA GLU A 221 -11.22 10.00 -3.79
C GLU A 221 -11.02 10.38 -5.26
N TYR A 222 -10.27 9.57 -6.02
CA TYR A 222 -9.93 9.81 -7.43
C TYR A 222 -10.59 8.80 -8.37
N LEU A 223 -10.43 7.49 -8.13
CA LEU A 223 -11.06 6.44 -8.92
C LEU A 223 -12.58 6.53 -8.88
N ASP A 224 -13.22 6.16 -9.98
CA ASP A 224 -14.64 5.87 -9.95
C ASP A 224 -14.91 4.69 -9.00
N TYR A 225 -15.99 4.79 -8.22
CA TYR A 225 -16.31 3.78 -7.22
C TYR A 225 -16.51 2.38 -7.83
N GLU A 226 -17.11 2.27 -9.02
CA GLU A 226 -17.29 0.97 -9.68
C GLU A 226 -15.95 0.37 -10.12
N GLU A 227 -15.03 1.22 -10.60
CA GLU A 227 -13.69 0.81 -10.98
C GLU A 227 -12.89 0.34 -9.77
N TYR A 228 -12.85 1.13 -8.69
CA TYR A 228 -12.23 0.75 -7.43
C TYR A 228 -12.73 -0.62 -6.93
N ILE A 229 -14.06 -0.82 -6.92
CA ILE A 229 -14.65 -2.11 -6.52
C ILE A 229 -14.20 -3.23 -7.45
N SER A 230 -14.11 -2.98 -8.76
CA SER A 230 -13.63 -3.99 -9.72
C SER A 230 -12.18 -4.40 -9.45
N ILE A 231 -11.32 -3.44 -9.05
CA ILE A 231 -9.91 -3.68 -8.71
C ILE A 231 -9.82 -4.53 -7.44
N ILE A 232 -10.43 -4.08 -6.32
CA ILE A 232 -10.24 -4.74 -5.03
C ILE A 232 -10.92 -6.11 -4.92
N THR A 233 -11.91 -6.40 -5.76
CA THR A 233 -12.61 -7.71 -5.77
C THR A 233 -11.98 -8.72 -6.74
N SER A 234 -11.02 -8.29 -7.54
CA SER A 234 -10.24 -9.16 -8.42
C SER A 234 -8.99 -9.72 -7.72
N GLY A 235 -8.42 -10.80 -8.25
CA GLY A 235 -7.16 -11.35 -7.73
C GLY A 235 -5.96 -10.44 -8.04
N HIS A 236 -4.87 -10.64 -7.29
CA HIS A 236 -3.60 -9.97 -7.59
C HIS A 236 -3.15 -10.26 -9.02
N GLU A 237 -2.63 -9.23 -9.67
CA GLU A 237 -2.17 -9.30 -11.05
C GLU A 237 -0.71 -9.72 -11.09
N THR A 238 -0.39 -10.73 -11.89
CA THR A 238 0.98 -11.20 -12.09
C THR A 238 1.54 -10.66 -13.40
N GLY A 239 2.83 -10.30 -13.41
CA GLY A 239 3.52 -9.90 -14.64
C GLY A 239 3.48 -11.01 -15.69
N ASN A 240 3.12 -10.66 -16.93
CA ASN A 240 2.84 -11.64 -17.97
C ASN A 240 4.14 -12.32 -18.46
N GLY A 241 4.45 -13.50 -17.94
CA GLY A 241 5.40 -14.44 -18.54
C GLY A 241 4.81 -15.01 -19.82
N ASN A 242 5.08 -14.38 -20.96
CA ASN A 242 4.54 -14.83 -22.24
C ASN A 242 5.03 -16.27 -22.59
N GLY A 243 4.09 -17.19 -22.85
CA GLY A 243 4.33 -18.31 -23.78
C GLY A 243 4.58 -19.73 -23.21
N GLY A 244 3.64 -20.28 -22.44
CA GLY A 244 3.58 -21.73 -22.17
C GLY A 244 2.49 -22.41 -23.01
N ASN A 245 2.84 -22.82 -24.23
CA ASN A 245 2.00 -23.60 -25.16
C ASN A 245 1.23 -24.73 -24.45
N GLY A 246 -0.05 -24.52 -24.17
CA GLY A 246 -0.99 -25.52 -23.66
C GLY A 246 -1.31 -26.55 -24.74
N ASN A 247 -0.34 -27.42 -25.03
CA ASN A 247 -0.57 -28.58 -25.88
C ASN A 247 -1.46 -29.57 -25.11
N GLY A 248 -2.76 -29.54 -25.40
CA GLY A 248 -3.70 -30.57 -25.00
C GLY A 248 -3.25 -31.92 -25.55
N GLY A 249 -2.70 -32.76 -24.68
CA GLY A 249 -2.41 -34.16 -24.93
C GLY A 249 -2.99 -35.01 -23.81
N ASN A 250 -3.99 -35.83 -24.18
CA ASN A 250 -4.51 -37.05 -23.54
C ASN A 250 -4.14 -37.32 -22.07
N HIS A 251 -5.14 -37.63 -21.22
CA HIS A 251 -5.57 -39.00 -20.89
C HIS A 251 -7.04 -38.99 -20.44
#